data_AF-A0A168RJY1-F1
#
_entry.id   AF-A0A168RJY1-F1
#
_cell.length_a   1.000
_cell.length_b   1.000
_cell.length_c   1.000
_cell.angle_alpha   90.00
_cell.angle_beta   90.00
_cell.angle_gamma   90.00
#
_symmetry.space_group_name_H-M   'P 1'
#
loop_
_entity.id
_entity.type
_entity.pdbx_description
1 polymer ?
#
loop_
_entity_poly.entity_id
_entity_poly.type
_entity_poly.pdbx_seq_one_letter_code
_entity_poly.pdbx_strand_id
1 'polypeptide(L)'
;MSDTIRKNKKINQDKDFYKVIEGFANTDHLPFNELAEMFSQETTRIINKLIDPDAEIEFEIDHEKKEIKIYNKNAEVIEDLSENETLTTADEIYQIELTKAKKILRNKSLKVGDYVKIPINLIALKETSEDKDVLKVILQALTQGRRQLKKKHIYEIYSRRIGDSVTALFNSKNKDGSWNVEFADKTSAYLPSMFISKLRNIKVGEWHQVVIEKVIEDTKLSQVQVSLDSTNIIKKELIDSIPEINEGLIEIVNIVRKPGIKTKVAIRKTELAPAELDAYGSVIGIDGIRVKTISKKNFGEKIDIVEWNDDLKIFIANALTPGKVADVVPSKEKNNAYYAVVSNEDGNISKAIGQKGDNAVLASQLTKALIDVISIEKAQELKLEFNINAFETKEMAKSNVKVSRENKVKTKPRTSKSQSIFDNLNFTMDSFDSDIEAFELEEKERFENQRFDDFDFEELYKHHLDNKKEETQVDEVQETEVKKENKAKNNENSLKEYKEAKKLVKDFKVDNDLINFGNNLDLDLSEFDDEEWD
;
A
#
# COMPACT_ATOMS: atom_id res chain seq x y z
N MET A 1 55.20 27.02 21.82
CA MET A 1 54.13 28.03 21.85
C MET A 1 53.66 28.20 20.41
N SER A 2 52.61 27.55 19.93
CA SER A 2 51.32 27.32 20.59
C SER A 2 50.62 26.07 20.07
N ASP A 3 50.87 24.94 20.75
CA ASP A 3 49.83 24.02 21.20
C ASP A 3 48.63 24.76 21.80
N THR A 4 47.60 25.05 21.01
CA THR A 4 46.21 25.09 21.48
C THR A 4 45.29 25.08 20.26
N ILE A 5 44.12 24.42 20.37
CA ILE A 5 43.03 24.36 19.37
C ILE A 5 43.09 23.16 18.40
N ARG A 6 43.21 21.95 18.95
CA ARG A 6 42.42 20.79 18.49
C ARG A 6 41.60 20.30 19.69
N LYS A 7 40.54 21.03 20.05
CA LYS A 7 39.54 20.53 21.00
C LYS A 7 38.70 19.47 20.27
N ASN A 8 38.97 18.20 20.57
CA ASN A 8 38.07 17.08 20.30
C ASN A 8 36.67 17.42 20.87
N LYS A 9 35.71 17.72 20.00
CA LYS A 9 34.29 17.82 20.35
C LYS A 9 33.86 16.38 20.67
N LYS A 10 33.87 16.00 21.96
CA LYS A 10 33.47 14.67 22.44
C LYS A 10 32.16 14.26 21.74
N ILE A 11 32.24 13.24 20.89
CA ILE A 11 31.09 12.59 20.28
C ILE A 11 30.27 12.04 21.46
N ASN A 12 29.02 12.50 21.61
CA ASN A 12 28.14 12.01 22.66
C ASN A 12 27.34 10.85 22.08
N GLN A 13 27.96 9.67 22.11
CA GLN A 13 27.40 8.42 21.59
C GLN A 13 25.94 8.23 22.00
N ASP A 14 25.60 8.50 23.26
CA ASP A 14 24.29 8.21 23.81
C ASP A 14 23.17 8.99 23.11
N LYS A 15 23.42 10.27 22.78
CA LYS A 15 22.47 11.12 22.04
C LYS A 15 22.41 10.79 20.56
N ASP A 16 23.56 10.43 19.98
CA ASP A 16 23.65 10.14 18.56
C ASP A 16 22.91 8.82 18.24
N PHE A 17 23.05 7.78 19.07
CA PHE A 17 22.28 6.54 18.93
C PHE A 17 20.78 6.76 19.10
N TYR A 18 20.34 7.55 20.08
CA TYR A 18 18.92 7.86 20.25
C TYR A 18 18.32 8.49 18.98
N LYS A 19 18.99 9.50 18.42
CA LYS A 19 18.54 10.18 17.20
C LYS A 19 18.49 9.25 15.99
N VAL A 20 19.45 8.34 15.85
CA VAL A 20 19.48 7.37 14.76
C VAL A 20 18.27 6.42 14.86
N ILE A 21 18.00 5.88 16.05
CA ILE A 21 16.85 4.99 16.28
C ILE A 21 15.53 5.77 16.11
N GLU A 22 15.45 7.01 16.60
CA GLU A 22 14.29 7.91 16.41
C GLU A 22 14.05 8.19 14.92
N GLY A 23 15.10 8.45 14.14
CA GLY A 23 15.03 8.65 12.71
C GLY A 23 14.52 7.42 11.95
N PHE A 24 15.00 6.23 12.30
CA PHE A 24 14.53 4.99 11.71
C PHE A 24 13.10 4.64 12.12
N ALA A 25 12.75 4.81 13.39
CA ALA A 25 11.38 4.60 13.89
C ALA A 25 10.37 5.48 13.13
N ASN A 26 10.70 6.75 12.91
CA ASN A 26 9.84 7.67 12.16
C ASN A 26 9.77 7.34 10.66
N THR A 27 10.89 6.95 10.05
CA THR A 27 10.96 6.69 8.60
C THR A 27 10.26 5.39 8.22
N ASP A 28 10.45 4.33 9.00
CA ASP A 28 9.90 3.01 8.74
C ASP A 28 8.57 2.76 9.48
N HIS A 29 8.06 3.75 10.22
CA HIS A 29 6.85 3.66 11.04
C HIS A 29 6.88 2.50 12.04
N LEU A 30 8.04 2.25 12.64
CA LEU A 30 8.27 1.17 13.60
C LEU A 30 8.26 1.70 15.05
N PRO A 31 7.79 0.90 16.02
CA PRO A 31 7.86 1.26 17.42
C PRO A 31 9.33 1.36 17.89
N PHE A 32 9.68 2.49 18.50
CA PHE A 32 11.04 2.80 18.94
C PHE A 32 11.62 1.72 19.87
N ASN A 33 10.82 1.23 20.82
CA ASN A 33 11.27 0.28 21.83
C ASN A 33 11.63 -1.08 21.21
N GLU A 34 10.84 -1.59 20.27
CA GLU A 34 11.16 -2.85 19.57
C GLU A 34 12.42 -2.69 18.71
N LEU A 35 12.61 -1.51 18.09
CA LEU A 35 13.81 -1.24 17.31
C LEU A 35 15.06 -1.21 18.19
N ALA A 36 14.97 -0.58 19.36
CA ALA A 36 16.07 -0.54 20.34
C ALA A 36 16.39 -1.92 20.93
N GLU A 37 15.37 -2.72 21.24
CA GLU A 37 15.55 -4.10 21.70
C GLU A 37 16.24 -4.96 20.64
N MET A 38 15.78 -4.88 19.39
CA MET A 38 16.42 -5.58 18.26
C MET A 38 17.87 -5.13 18.07
N PHE A 39 18.16 -3.83 18.22
CA PHE A 39 19.53 -3.31 18.15
C PHE A 39 20.42 -3.91 19.25
N SER A 40 19.89 -4.03 20.46
CA SER A 40 20.58 -4.68 21.60
C SER A 40 20.90 -6.15 21.29
N GLN A 41 19.93 -6.90 20.77
CA GLN A 41 20.07 -8.32 20.44
C GLN A 41 21.09 -8.56 19.32
N GLU A 42 21.01 -7.81 18.22
CA GLU A 42 21.95 -7.96 17.10
C GLU A 42 23.36 -7.51 17.49
N THR A 43 23.49 -6.44 18.29
CA THR A 43 24.80 -5.99 18.80
C THR A 43 25.43 -7.07 19.69
N THR A 44 24.65 -7.65 20.62
CA THR A 44 25.10 -8.77 21.46
C THR A 44 25.56 -9.94 20.59
N ARG A 45 24.76 -10.35 19.61
CA ARG A 45 25.09 -11.47 18.72
C ARG A 45 26.41 -11.28 17.99
N ILE A 46 26.71 -10.08 17.51
CA ILE A 46 27.97 -9.80 16.80
C ILE A 46 29.15 -9.75 17.77
N ILE A 47 28.99 -9.13 18.93
CA ILE A 47 30.04 -9.10 19.97
C ILE A 47 30.36 -10.52 20.43
N ASN A 48 29.35 -11.38 20.64
CA ASN A 48 29.56 -12.78 21.03
C ASN A 48 30.27 -13.61 19.97
N LYS A 49 30.17 -13.20 18.71
CA LYS A 49 30.83 -13.90 17.60
C LYS A 49 32.28 -13.44 17.37
N LEU A 50 32.57 -12.16 17.61
CA LEU A 50 33.83 -11.53 17.20
C LEU A 50 34.76 -11.18 18.36
N ILE A 51 34.23 -10.91 19.54
CA ILE A 51 34.97 -10.38 20.69
C ILE A 51 34.85 -11.31 21.89
N ASP A 52 33.65 -11.41 22.49
CA ASP A 52 33.44 -12.09 23.77
C ASP A 52 32.15 -12.94 23.77
N PRO A 53 32.26 -14.29 23.76
CA PRO A 53 31.13 -15.21 23.73
C PRO A 53 30.07 -15.01 24.83
N ASP A 54 30.46 -14.48 25.99
CA ASP A 54 29.61 -14.39 27.19
C ASP A 54 29.05 -12.98 27.43
N ALA A 55 29.35 -12.03 26.54
CA ALA A 55 28.84 -10.67 26.64
C ALA A 55 27.30 -10.62 26.55
N GLU A 56 26.71 -9.73 27.37
CA GLU A 56 25.28 -9.43 27.32
C GLU A 56 25.10 -7.92 27.24
N ILE A 57 24.74 -7.44 26.05
CA ILE A 57 24.64 -6.00 25.76
C ILE A 57 23.21 -5.54 25.96
N GLU A 58 23.03 -4.51 26.78
CA GLU A 58 21.73 -3.90 27.11
C GLU A 58 21.72 -2.42 26.75
N PHE A 59 20.66 -2.00 26.07
CA PHE A 59 20.41 -0.61 25.69
C PHE A 59 19.40 -0.02 26.69
N GLU A 60 19.86 0.81 27.62
CA GLU A 60 18.99 1.57 28.52
C GLU A 60 18.56 2.87 27.85
N ILE A 61 17.25 3.04 27.68
CA ILE A 61 16.66 4.18 26.99
C ILE A 61 16.19 5.21 28.03
N ASP A 62 16.67 6.44 27.91
CA ASP A 62 16.15 7.60 28.64
C ASP A 62 15.40 8.53 27.66
N HIS A 63 14.07 8.43 27.65
CA HIS A 63 13.21 9.24 26.78
C HIS A 63 13.18 10.73 27.15
N GLU A 64 13.41 11.08 28.42
CA GLU A 64 13.41 12.48 28.86
C GLU A 64 14.67 13.20 28.37
N LYS A 65 15.82 12.53 28.47
CA LYS A 65 17.10 13.09 28.02
C LYS A 65 17.39 12.85 26.53
N LYS A 66 16.59 12.00 25.87
CA LYS A 66 16.84 11.49 24.51
C LYS A 66 18.24 10.88 24.40
N GLU A 67 18.57 9.99 25.33
CA GLU A 67 19.87 9.32 25.43
C GLU A 67 19.68 7.80 25.50
N ILE A 68 20.53 7.05 24.81
CA ILE A 68 20.62 5.58 24.94
C ILE A 68 21.97 5.23 25.51
N LYS A 69 21.99 4.62 26.69
CA LYS A 69 23.22 4.14 27.32
C LYS A 69 23.38 2.66 27.04
N ILE A 70 24.56 2.28 26.56
CA ILE A 70 24.88 0.90 26.19
C ILE A 70 25.73 0.30 27.30
N TYR A 71 25.31 -0.85 27.83
CA TYR A 71 25.99 -1.53 28.91
C TYR A 71 26.32 -2.98 28.54
N ASN A 72 27.48 -3.50 28.99
CA ASN A 72 27.72 -4.94 29.10
C ASN A 72 27.36 -5.34 30.52
N LYS A 73 26.49 -6.34 30.73
CA LYS A 73 26.16 -6.85 32.07
C LYS A 73 27.23 -7.78 32.64
N ASN A 74 28.03 -8.42 31.79
CA ASN A 74 28.93 -9.51 32.15
C ASN A 74 30.40 -9.15 31.89
N ALA A 75 30.83 -7.93 32.17
CA ALA A 75 32.25 -7.61 32.05
C ALA A 75 33.04 -8.19 33.24
N GLU A 76 34.16 -8.84 32.95
CA GLU A 76 35.07 -9.43 33.94
C GLU A 76 35.96 -8.36 34.58
N VAL A 77 36.02 -8.35 35.91
CA VAL A 77 36.94 -7.49 36.65
C VAL A 77 38.32 -8.14 36.68
N ILE A 78 39.30 -7.53 36.02
CA ILE A 78 40.69 -7.99 36.00
C ILE A 78 41.56 -7.21 36.99
N GLU A 79 42.72 -7.77 37.31
CA GLU A 79 43.74 -7.05 38.08
C GLU A 79 44.27 -5.85 37.27
N ASP A 80 44.68 -4.78 37.97
CA ASP A 80 45.17 -3.58 37.29
C ASP A 80 46.47 -3.91 36.53
N LEU A 81 46.49 -3.63 35.22
CA LEU A 81 47.64 -3.87 34.36
C LEU A 81 48.81 -2.92 34.73
N SER A 82 50.04 -3.33 34.39
CA SER A 82 51.24 -2.54 34.64
C SER A 82 51.28 -1.27 33.77
N GLU A 83 52.03 -0.23 34.15
CA GLU A 83 52.08 1.07 33.43
C GLU A 83 52.45 0.98 31.93
N ASN A 84 52.97 -0.16 31.46
CA ASN A 84 53.35 -0.40 30.07
C ASN A 84 52.32 -1.22 29.26
N GLU A 85 51.26 -1.72 29.90
CA GLU A 85 50.20 -2.52 29.27
C GLU A 85 48.85 -1.82 29.46
N THR A 86 48.23 -1.43 28.34
CA THR A 86 46.85 -0.90 28.31
C THR A 86 45.96 -1.89 27.60
N LEU A 87 44.75 -2.10 28.13
CA LEU A 87 43.68 -2.83 27.44
C LEU A 87 43.51 -2.27 26.03
N THR A 88 43.32 -3.17 25.06
CA THR A 88 42.86 -2.72 23.74
C THR A 88 41.43 -2.24 23.83
N THR A 89 40.99 -1.42 22.88
CA THR A 89 39.60 -0.93 22.83
C THR A 89 38.57 -2.07 22.75
N ALA A 90 38.95 -3.22 22.21
CA ALA A 90 38.12 -4.43 22.18
C ALA A 90 38.07 -5.09 23.56
N ASP A 91 39.19 -5.14 24.28
CA ASP A 91 39.25 -5.68 25.65
C ASP A 91 38.42 -4.83 26.62
N GLU A 92 38.38 -3.50 26.44
CA GLU A 92 37.57 -2.59 27.26
C GLU A 92 36.05 -2.86 27.19
N ILE A 93 35.58 -3.67 26.23
CA ILE A 93 34.17 -4.06 26.10
C ILE A 93 33.79 -5.15 27.10
N TYR A 94 34.72 -6.05 27.42
CA TYR A 94 34.46 -7.23 28.24
C TYR A 94 35.35 -7.33 29.49
N GLN A 95 36.41 -6.54 29.59
CA GLN A 95 37.28 -6.47 30.75
C GLN A 95 37.34 -5.06 31.32
N ILE A 96 37.37 -4.98 32.65
CA ILE A 96 37.58 -3.73 33.37
C ILE A 96 38.58 -3.90 34.51
N GLU A 97 39.54 -2.99 34.58
CA GLU A 97 40.48 -2.89 35.69
C GLU A 97 39.74 -2.68 37.02
N LEU A 98 40.18 -3.36 38.08
CA LEU A 98 39.62 -3.28 39.43
C LEU A 98 39.47 -1.84 39.93
N THR A 99 40.46 -0.98 39.69
CA THR A 99 40.39 0.44 40.10
C THR A 99 39.35 1.24 39.33
N LYS A 100 39.20 0.99 38.02
CA LYS A 100 38.16 1.61 37.18
C LYS A 100 36.77 1.10 37.59
N ALA A 101 36.61 -0.20 37.78
CA ALA A 101 35.35 -0.83 38.20
C ALA A 101 34.86 -0.27 39.54
N LYS A 102 35.74 -0.15 40.55
CA LYS A 102 35.43 0.43 41.86
C LYS A 102 35.00 1.89 41.79
N LYS A 103 35.55 2.68 40.85
CA LYS A 103 35.17 4.09 40.63
C LYS A 103 33.79 4.21 39.98
N ILE A 104 33.53 3.43 38.94
CA ILE A 104 32.28 3.49 38.17
C ILE A 104 31.10 2.98 39.01
N LEU A 105 31.26 1.83 39.67
CA LEU A 105 30.17 1.20 40.44
C LEU A 105 30.04 1.72 41.87
N ARG A 106 30.98 2.56 42.33
CA ARG A 106 31.08 3.07 43.72
C ARG A 106 31.01 1.97 44.79
N ASN A 107 31.35 0.73 44.43
CA ASN A 107 31.33 -0.42 45.34
C ASN A 107 32.77 -0.80 45.73
N LYS A 108 33.09 -0.76 47.03
CA LYS A 108 34.42 -1.09 47.54
C LYS A 108 34.67 -2.58 47.73
N SER A 109 33.63 -3.43 47.68
CA SER A 109 33.74 -4.87 47.93
C SER A 109 34.11 -5.72 46.70
N LEU A 110 34.30 -5.09 45.53
CA LEU A 110 34.63 -5.77 44.27
C LEU A 110 35.99 -6.47 44.33
N LYS A 111 36.03 -7.72 43.86
CA LYS A 111 37.21 -8.57 43.74
C LYS A 111 37.52 -8.85 42.26
N VAL A 112 38.77 -9.26 42.00
CA VAL A 112 39.18 -9.77 40.69
C VAL A 112 38.39 -11.07 40.40
N GLY A 113 37.87 -11.20 39.18
CA GLY A 113 37.02 -12.30 38.73
C GLY A 113 35.51 -12.10 38.99
N ASP A 114 35.09 -10.97 39.54
CA ASP A 114 33.66 -10.62 39.62
C ASP A 114 33.14 -10.16 38.24
N TYR A 115 31.87 -10.44 37.92
CA TYR A 115 31.20 -9.92 36.72
C TYR A 115 30.36 -8.69 37.05
N VAL A 116 30.49 -7.64 36.26
CA VAL A 116 29.86 -6.35 36.54
C VAL A 116 29.26 -5.67 35.31
N LYS A 117 28.24 -4.83 35.56
CA LYS A 117 27.62 -3.97 34.56
C LYS A 117 28.48 -2.73 34.27
N ILE A 118 29.03 -2.60 33.07
CA ILE A 118 29.86 -1.44 32.66
C ILE A 118 29.31 -0.74 31.42
N PRO A 119 29.42 0.59 31.32
CA PRO A 119 29.06 1.31 30.11
C PRO A 119 30.10 1.05 29.00
N ILE A 120 29.65 0.80 27.77
CA ILE A 120 30.52 0.54 26.62
C ILE A 120 30.43 1.67 25.60
N ASN A 121 31.58 1.99 25.00
CA ASN A 121 31.64 2.89 23.84
C ASN A 121 31.82 2.10 22.53
N LEU A 122 30.74 1.89 21.77
CA LEU A 122 30.80 1.17 20.49
C LEU A 122 31.48 1.99 19.38
N ILE A 123 31.51 3.32 19.49
CA ILE A 123 32.12 4.20 18.48
C ILE A 123 33.65 4.13 18.57
N ALA A 124 34.20 3.91 19.77
CA ALA A 124 35.63 3.77 20.01
C ALA A 124 36.24 2.58 19.23
N LEU A 125 35.45 1.55 18.92
CA LEU A 125 35.87 0.42 18.08
C LEU A 125 36.33 0.81 16.67
N LYS A 126 36.04 2.03 16.19
CA LYS A 126 36.46 2.52 14.88
C LYS A 126 37.97 2.82 14.79
N GLU A 127 38.63 3.10 15.91
CA GLU A 127 39.98 3.65 15.93
C GLU A 127 41.09 2.59 15.92
N THR A 128 40.78 1.32 16.17
CA THR A 128 41.77 0.24 16.26
C THR A 128 42.08 -0.37 14.88
N SER A 129 43.37 -0.50 14.54
CA SER A 129 43.86 -0.94 13.23
C SER A 129 43.53 -2.39 12.86
N GLU A 130 43.25 -3.24 13.86
CA GLU A 130 43.06 -4.69 13.70
C GLU A 130 41.57 -5.09 13.64
N ASP A 131 40.67 -4.26 14.17
CA ASP A 131 39.22 -4.55 14.34
C ASP A 131 38.30 -3.69 13.45
N LYS A 132 38.85 -3.05 12.40
CA LYS A 132 38.13 -2.07 11.55
C LYS A 132 36.82 -2.59 10.92
N ASP A 133 36.57 -3.89 10.95
CA ASP A 133 35.37 -4.50 10.42
C ASP A 133 34.27 -4.79 11.46
N VAL A 134 34.53 -4.75 12.78
CA VAL A 134 33.51 -5.12 13.79
C VAL A 134 32.33 -4.16 13.77
N LEU A 135 32.59 -2.84 13.83
CA LEU A 135 31.53 -1.83 13.78
C LEU A 135 30.75 -1.90 12.45
N LYS A 136 31.45 -2.19 11.34
CA LYS A 136 30.83 -2.36 10.02
C LYS A 136 29.91 -3.58 9.99
N VAL A 137 30.33 -4.69 10.60
CA VAL A 137 29.52 -5.91 10.74
C VAL A 137 28.32 -5.67 11.65
N ILE A 138 28.48 -4.93 12.76
CA ILE A 138 27.36 -4.52 13.62
C ILE A 138 26.36 -3.69 12.81
N LEU A 139 26.80 -2.63 12.11
CA LEU A 139 25.92 -1.78 11.30
C LEU A 139 25.19 -2.57 10.21
N GLN A 140 25.87 -3.54 9.58
CA GLN A 140 25.26 -4.44 8.63
C GLN A 140 24.19 -5.34 9.28
N ALA A 141 24.49 -5.91 10.45
CA ALA A 141 23.54 -6.72 11.21
C ALA A 141 22.32 -5.90 11.66
N LEU A 142 22.52 -4.67 12.16
CA LEU A 142 21.45 -3.74 12.52
C LEU A 142 20.56 -3.40 11.32
N THR A 143 21.15 -3.16 10.16
CA THR A 143 20.39 -2.90 8.92
C THR A 143 19.59 -4.12 8.49
N GLN A 144 20.14 -5.33 8.64
CA GLN A 144 19.43 -6.57 8.37
C GLN A 144 18.29 -6.81 9.37
N GLY A 145 18.55 -6.63 10.67
CA GLY A 145 17.56 -6.72 11.73
C GLY A 145 16.42 -5.72 11.54
N ARG A 146 16.72 -4.47 11.16
CA ARG A 146 15.71 -3.45 10.79
C ARG A 146 14.82 -3.94 9.66
N ARG A 147 15.42 -4.50 8.59
CA ARG A 147 14.66 -5.06 7.46
C ARG A 147 13.77 -6.23 7.90
N GLN A 148 14.23 -7.08 8.82
CA GLN A 148 13.44 -8.19 9.35
C GLN A 148 12.30 -7.71 10.24
N LEU A 149 12.55 -6.75 11.13
CA LEU A 149 11.52 -6.17 11.98
C LEU A 149 10.43 -5.47 11.15
N LYS A 150 10.84 -4.71 10.12
CA LYS A 150 9.91 -4.12 9.15
C LYS A 150 9.03 -5.16 8.47
N LYS A 151 9.64 -6.27 8.04
CA LYS A 151 8.92 -7.40 7.42
C LYS A 151 7.89 -8.03 8.35
N LYS A 152 8.25 -8.21 9.62
CA LYS A 152 7.35 -8.76 10.63
C LYS A 152 6.15 -7.84 10.86
N HIS A 153 6.40 -6.54 10.98
CA HIS A 153 5.34 -5.54 11.21
C HIS A 153 4.36 -5.43 10.02
N ILE A 154 4.89 -5.39 8.79
CA ILE A 154 4.07 -5.42 7.57
C ILE A 154 3.18 -6.67 7.55
N TYR A 155 3.73 -7.84 7.89
CA TYR A 155 2.96 -9.08 7.95
C TYR A 155 1.83 -9.00 8.99
N GLU A 156 2.11 -8.52 10.20
CA GLU A 156 1.12 -8.39 11.28
C GLU A 156 -0.04 -7.44 10.92
N ILE A 157 0.25 -6.32 10.24
CA ILE A 157 -0.76 -5.36 9.80
C ILE A 157 -1.60 -5.93 8.66
N TYR A 158 -0.95 -6.42 7.60
CA TYR A 158 -1.63 -6.73 6.34
C TYR A 158 -2.22 -8.14 6.30
N SER A 159 -1.74 -9.10 7.11
CA SER A 159 -2.31 -10.45 7.20
C SER A 159 -3.78 -10.43 7.63
N ARG A 160 -4.15 -9.50 8.51
CA ARG A 160 -5.53 -9.32 9.00
C ARG A 160 -6.44 -8.60 7.99
N ARG A 161 -5.86 -8.00 6.95
CA ARG A 161 -6.54 -7.17 5.95
C ARG A 161 -6.63 -7.84 4.59
N ILE A 162 -6.40 -9.15 4.52
CA ILE A 162 -6.56 -9.92 3.27
C ILE A 162 -8.02 -9.82 2.82
N GLY A 163 -8.22 -9.40 1.57
CA GLY A 163 -9.52 -9.13 0.97
C GLY A 163 -9.98 -7.68 1.05
N ASP A 164 -9.34 -6.84 1.86
CA ASP A 164 -9.64 -5.41 1.91
C ASP A 164 -9.12 -4.69 0.66
N SER A 165 -9.81 -3.61 0.28
CA SER A 165 -9.31 -2.69 -0.73
C SER A 165 -8.49 -1.56 -0.11
N VAL A 166 -7.33 -1.30 -0.70
CA VAL A 166 -6.37 -0.28 -0.31
C VAL A 166 -5.97 0.50 -1.56
N THR A 167 -5.76 1.81 -1.42
CA THR A 167 -5.25 2.63 -2.52
C THR A 167 -3.74 2.45 -2.63
N ALA A 168 -3.24 2.13 -3.82
CA ALA A 168 -1.82 1.94 -4.09
C ALA A 168 -1.37 2.83 -5.25
N LEU A 169 -0.16 3.38 -5.12
CA LEU A 169 0.56 4.11 -6.15
C LEU A 169 1.30 3.13 -7.06
N PHE A 170 1.16 3.29 -8.37
CA PHE A 170 1.81 2.44 -9.35
C PHE A 170 3.19 3.01 -9.72
N ASN A 171 4.24 2.50 -9.10
CA ASN A 171 5.60 3.05 -9.22
C ASN A 171 6.30 2.61 -10.51
N SER A 172 6.30 1.31 -10.81
CA SER A 172 7.00 0.80 -12.00
C SER A 172 6.37 -0.47 -12.54
N LYS A 173 6.48 -0.63 -13.87
CA LYS A 173 6.05 -1.82 -14.59
C LYS A 173 7.27 -2.65 -14.97
N ASN A 174 7.29 -3.91 -14.55
CA ASN A 174 8.34 -4.86 -14.88
C ASN A 174 8.21 -5.37 -16.32
N LYS A 175 9.29 -5.94 -16.87
CA LYS A 175 9.31 -6.53 -18.23
C LYS A 175 8.24 -7.62 -18.40
N ASP A 176 7.96 -8.38 -17.34
CA ASP A 176 6.95 -9.45 -17.32
C ASP A 176 5.49 -8.93 -17.29
N GLY A 177 5.30 -7.61 -17.28
CA GLY A 177 3.99 -6.96 -17.20
C GLY A 177 3.40 -6.86 -15.78
N SER A 178 4.12 -7.34 -14.77
CA SER A 178 3.79 -7.12 -13.36
C SER A 178 4.11 -5.69 -12.92
N TRP A 179 3.53 -5.25 -11.81
CA TRP A 179 3.73 -3.91 -11.28
C TRP A 179 4.28 -3.95 -9.87
N ASN A 180 5.22 -3.05 -9.59
CA ASN A 180 5.62 -2.71 -8.24
C ASN A 180 4.77 -1.50 -7.82
N VAL A 181 4.07 -1.65 -6.71
CA VAL A 181 3.16 -0.63 -6.20
C VAL A 181 3.51 -0.30 -4.75
N GLU A 182 3.04 0.84 -4.27
CA GLU A 182 3.33 1.32 -2.93
C GLU A 182 2.06 1.85 -2.28
N PHE A 183 1.84 1.52 -1.02
CA PHE A 183 0.72 2.05 -0.25
C PHE A 183 1.05 3.42 0.33
N ALA A 184 0.03 4.10 0.90
CA ALA A 184 0.21 5.42 1.50
C ALA A 184 1.21 5.47 2.67
N ASP A 185 1.41 4.34 3.36
CA ASP A 185 2.37 4.15 4.46
C ASP A 185 3.79 3.78 3.98
N LYS A 186 4.06 3.91 2.67
CA LYS A 186 5.32 3.51 2.01
C LYS A 186 5.62 2.01 2.06
N THR A 187 4.63 1.18 2.36
CA THR A 187 4.76 -0.27 2.24
C THR A 187 4.78 -0.67 0.76
N SER A 188 5.83 -1.36 0.34
CA SER A 188 5.94 -1.89 -1.02
C SER A 188 5.08 -3.14 -1.20
N ALA A 189 4.29 -3.18 -2.26
CA ALA A 189 3.44 -4.28 -2.68
C ALA A 189 3.72 -4.69 -4.13
N TYR A 190 3.33 -5.90 -4.49
CA TYR A 190 3.53 -6.47 -5.82
C TYR A 190 2.20 -6.88 -6.45
N LEU A 191 1.98 -6.44 -7.68
CA LEU A 191 0.82 -6.84 -8.50
C LEU A 191 1.30 -7.73 -9.65
N PRO A 192 0.99 -9.03 -9.63
CA PRO A 192 1.30 -9.95 -10.73
C PRO A 192 0.57 -9.57 -12.02
N SER A 193 1.18 -9.87 -13.18
CA SER A 193 0.57 -9.64 -14.50
C SER A 193 -0.71 -10.45 -14.75
N MET A 194 -0.91 -11.56 -14.02
CA MET A 194 -2.12 -12.38 -14.11
C MET A 194 -3.33 -11.76 -13.39
N PHE A 195 -3.11 -10.79 -12.50
CA PHE A 195 -4.15 -10.15 -11.68
C PHE A 195 -4.50 -8.74 -12.19
N ILE A 196 -4.20 -8.48 -13.46
CA ILE A 196 -4.53 -7.25 -14.15
C ILE A 196 -5.13 -7.57 -15.53
N SER A 197 -6.37 -7.13 -15.72
CA SER A 197 -7.07 -7.30 -16.99
C SER A 197 -6.42 -6.43 -18.07
N LYS A 198 -6.28 -6.98 -19.27
CA LYS A 198 -5.72 -6.28 -20.44
C LYS A 198 -6.48 -5.01 -20.83
N LEU A 199 -7.74 -4.88 -20.42
CA LEU A 199 -8.56 -3.70 -20.69
C LEU A 199 -8.24 -2.52 -19.76
N ARG A 200 -7.62 -2.78 -18.60
CA ARG A 200 -7.20 -1.72 -17.68
C ARG A 200 -5.92 -1.08 -18.23
N ASN A 201 -6.01 0.21 -18.56
CA ASN A 201 -4.83 0.99 -18.87
C ASN A 201 -4.37 1.72 -17.61
N ILE A 202 -3.21 1.35 -17.09
CA ILE A 202 -2.63 1.93 -15.88
C ILE A 202 -1.35 2.64 -16.25
N LYS A 203 -1.21 3.88 -15.76
CA LYS A 203 0.02 4.64 -15.94
C LYS A 203 0.85 4.64 -14.67
N VAL A 204 2.15 4.80 -14.86
CA VAL A 204 3.10 5.03 -13.77
C VAL A 204 2.76 6.35 -13.07
N GLY A 205 2.81 6.37 -11.75
CA GLY A 205 2.51 7.53 -10.91
C GLY A 205 1.02 7.71 -10.57
N GLU A 206 0.14 6.81 -11.03
CA GLU A 206 -1.29 6.87 -10.70
C GLU A 206 -1.64 6.06 -9.46
N TRP A 207 -2.60 6.57 -8.70
CA TRP A 207 -3.21 5.87 -7.58
C TRP A 207 -4.42 5.07 -8.06
N HIS A 208 -4.45 3.77 -7.77
CA HIS A 208 -5.60 2.92 -8.02
C HIS A 208 -5.98 2.12 -6.78
N GLN A 209 -7.27 1.82 -6.62
CA GLN A 209 -7.72 0.90 -5.59
C GLN A 209 -7.39 -0.54 -5.99
N VAL A 210 -6.61 -1.22 -5.15
CA VAL A 210 -6.24 -2.63 -5.28
C VAL A 210 -6.79 -3.41 -4.09
N VAL A 211 -6.94 -4.73 -4.24
CA VAL A 211 -7.28 -5.64 -3.14
C VAL A 211 -6.05 -6.42 -2.71
N ILE A 212 -5.87 -6.58 -1.40
CA ILE A 212 -4.83 -7.45 -0.84
C ILE A 212 -5.27 -8.90 -1.05
N GLU A 213 -4.56 -9.63 -1.90
CA GLU A 213 -4.91 -11.02 -2.24
C GLU A 213 -4.20 -12.00 -1.31
N LYS A 214 -2.93 -11.71 -0.99
CA LYS A 214 -2.10 -12.58 -0.15
C LYS A 214 -0.99 -11.79 0.51
N VAL A 215 -0.62 -12.20 1.73
CA VAL A 215 0.58 -11.72 2.41
C VAL A 215 1.50 -12.91 2.69
N ILE A 216 2.76 -12.82 2.25
CA ILE A 216 3.77 -13.86 2.38
C ILE A 216 4.90 -13.34 3.27
N GLU A 217 5.14 -13.99 4.39
CA GLU A 217 6.14 -13.59 5.39
C GLU A 217 7.56 -13.57 4.80
N ASP A 218 8.00 -14.68 4.20
CA ASP A 218 9.38 -14.86 3.74
C ASP A 218 9.56 -14.59 2.24
N THR A 219 9.36 -13.34 1.81
CA THR A 219 9.60 -12.94 0.41
C THR A 219 10.80 -11.98 0.29
N LYS A 220 11.55 -12.14 -0.81
CA LYS A 220 12.68 -11.25 -1.14
C LYS A 220 12.24 -9.91 -1.75
N LEU A 221 11.18 -9.92 -2.56
CA LEU A 221 10.70 -8.76 -3.32
C LEU A 221 9.70 -7.92 -2.52
N SER A 222 8.48 -8.40 -2.36
CA SER A 222 7.45 -7.77 -1.55
C SER A 222 6.62 -8.85 -0.85
N GLN A 223 6.25 -8.60 0.39
CA GLN A 223 5.41 -9.50 1.18
C GLN A 223 3.94 -9.39 0.81
N VAL A 224 3.49 -8.24 0.30
CA VAL A 224 2.07 -8.00 0.02
C VAL A 224 1.81 -8.16 -1.47
N GLN A 225 1.04 -9.18 -1.81
CA GLN A 225 0.55 -9.41 -3.16
C GLN A 225 -0.86 -8.81 -3.29
N VAL A 226 -1.03 -7.95 -4.27
CA VAL A 226 -2.31 -7.28 -4.54
C VAL A 226 -2.90 -7.71 -5.88
N SER A 227 -4.16 -7.37 -6.08
CA SER A 227 -4.94 -7.69 -7.28
C SER A 227 -5.88 -6.55 -7.66
N LEU A 228 -6.00 -6.25 -8.95
CA LEU A 228 -7.02 -5.35 -9.52
C LEU A 228 -8.24 -6.08 -10.06
N ASP A 229 -8.14 -7.39 -10.08
CA ASP A 229 -9.09 -8.29 -10.73
C ASP A 229 -9.83 -9.19 -9.73
N SER A 230 -9.53 -9.04 -8.43
CA SER A 230 -10.17 -9.79 -7.35
C SER A 230 -11.69 -9.62 -7.34
N THR A 231 -12.43 -10.65 -6.94
CA THR A 231 -13.91 -10.61 -6.81
C THR A 231 -14.36 -9.62 -5.73
N ASN A 232 -13.51 -9.38 -4.72
CA ASN A 232 -13.78 -8.45 -3.63
C ASN A 232 -13.97 -7.01 -4.10
N ILE A 233 -13.36 -6.61 -5.23
CA ILE A 233 -13.60 -5.29 -5.83
C ILE A 233 -15.07 -5.17 -6.23
N ILE A 234 -15.61 -6.16 -6.93
CA ILE A 234 -17.02 -6.15 -7.33
C ILE A 234 -17.93 -6.22 -6.11
N LYS A 235 -17.57 -7.03 -5.10
CA LYS A 235 -18.32 -7.11 -3.84
C LYS A 235 -18.44 -5.75 -3.17
N LYS A 236 -17.32 -5.03 -3.02
CA LYS A 236 -17.29 -3.70 -2.41
C LYS A 236 -18.06 -2.68 -3.23
N GLU A 237 -17.87 -2.65 -4.55
CA GLU A 237 -18.62 -1.76 -5.43
C GLU A 237 -20.14 -1.98 -5.37
N LEU A 238 -20.59 -3.24 -5.23
CA LEU A 238 -22.00 -3.56 -5.03
C LEU A 238 -22.51 -3.06 -3.68
N ILE A 239 -21.76 -3.28 -2.60
CA ILE A 239 -22.10 -2.80 -1.26
C ILE A 239 -22.20 -1.26 -1.27
N ASP A 240 -21.19 -0.58 -1.81
CA ASP A 240 -21.12 0.88 -1.83
C ASP A 240 -22.22 1.51 -2.72
N SER A 241 -22.61 0.83 -3.81
CA SER A 241 -23.59 1.36 -4.78
C SER A 241 -25.05 1.00 -4.46
N ILE A 242 -25.30 -0.04 -3.67
CA ILE A 242 -26.64 -0.63 -3.48
C ILE A 242 -26.99 -0.67 -2.00
N PRO A 243 -27.84 0.26 -1.52
CA PRO A 243 -28.21 0.38 -0.10
C PRO A 243 -28.76 -0.92 0.49
N GLU A 244 -29.56 -1.65 -0.27
CA GLU A 244 -30.20 -2.89 0.19
C GLU A 244 -29.18 -4.00 0.52
N ILE A 245 -28.02 -3.99 -0.14
CA ILE A 245 -26.90 -4.90 0.17
C ILE A 245 -26.12 -4.37 1.38
N ASN A 246 -25.87 -3.05 1.44
CA ASN A 246 -25.16 -2.42 2.55
C ASN A 246 -25.90 -2.55 3.89
N GLU A 247 -27.23 -2.45 3.88
CA GLU A 247 -28.12 -2.63 5.03
C GLU A 247 -28.31 -4.10 5.42
N GLY A 248 -27.80 -5.03 4.62
CA GLY A 248 -27.90 -6.47 4.88
C GLY A 248 -29.29 -7.07 4.61
N LEU A 249 -30.16 -6.39 3.84
CA LEU A 249 -31.45 -6.95 3.39
C LEU A 249 -31.24 -7.97 2.25
N ILE A 250 -30.19 -7.77 1.45
CA ILE A 250 -29.80 -8.67 0.38
C ILE A 250 -28.36 -9.09 0.64
N GLU A 251 -28.11 -10.39 0.71
CA GLU A 251 -26.75 -10.91 0.84
C GLU A 251 -26.20 -11.41 -0.50
N ILE A 252 -24.90 -11.20 -0.69
CA ILE A 252 -24.15 -11.77 -1.81
C ILE A 252 -23.65 -13.14 -1.39
N VAL A 253 -24.22 -14.19 -1.98
CA VAL A 253 -23.91 -15.58 -1.66
C VAL A 253 -22.57 -16.01 -2.25
N ASN A 254 -22.33 -15.66 -3.52
CA ASN A 254 -21.10 -16.01 -4.22
C ASN A 254 -20.85 -15.05 -5.39
N ILE A 255 -19.58 -14.82 -5.71
CA ILE A 255 -19.15 -14.06 -6.88
C ILE A 255 -18.12 -14.87 -7.64
N VAL A 256 -18.34 -15.04 -8.93
CA VAL A 256 -17.34 -15.62 -9.84
C VAL A 256 -17.06 -14.65 -10.97
N ARG A 257 -15.78 -14.46 -11.27
CA ARG A 257 -15.32 -13.36 -12.11
C ARG A 257 -14.33 -13.87 -13.14
N LYS A 258 -14.60 -13.49 -14.39
CA LYS A 258 -13.62 -13.47 -15.47
C LYS A 258 -13.28 -12.00 -15.78
N PRO A 259 -12.18 -11.47 -15.20
CA PRO A 259 -11.92 -10.03 -15.19
C PRO A 259 -11.91 -9.39 -16.58
N GLY A 260 -12.58 -8.24 -16.71
CA GLY A 260 -12.72 -7.51 -17.98
C GLY A 260 -13.66 -8.16 -19.01
N ILE A 261 -14.24 -9.33 -18.72
CA ILE A 261 -15.17 -10.00 -19.64
C ILE A 261 -16.55 -10.10 -19.00
N LYS A 262 -16.66 -10.89 -17.92
CA LYS A 262 -17.95 -11.19 -17.30
C LYS A 262 -17.77 -11.59 -15.83
N THR A 263 -18.67 -11.11 -14.98
CA THR A 263 -18.84 -11.54 -13.60
C THR A 263 -20.26 -12.01 -13.38
N LYS A 264 -20.43 -13.13 -12.66
CA LYS A 264 -21.73 -13.58 -12.16
C LYS A 264 -21.77 -13.41 -10.64
N VAL A 265 -22.87 -12.85 -10.15
CA VAL A 265 -23.10 -12.57 -8.73
C VAL A 265 -24.38 -13.28 -8.30
N ALA A 266 -24.27 -14.23 -7.38
CA ALA A 266 -25.43 -14.86 -6.76
C ALA A 266 -25.87 -14.06 -5.53
N ILE A 267 -27.14 -13.69 -5.48
CA ILE A 267 -27.74 -12.95 -4.37
C ILE A 267 -28.96 -13.67 -3.82
N ARG A 268 -29.27 -13.46 -2.54
CA ARG A 268 -30.56 -13.85 -1.94
C ARG A 268 -31.03 -12.82 -0.94
N LYS A 269 -32.33 -12.83 -0.65
CA LYS A 269 -32.88 -12.07 0.48
C LYS A 269 -32.41 -12.68 1.78
N THR A 270 -32.10 -11.83 2.75
CA THR A 270 -31.85 -12.25 4.13
C THR A 270 -33.16 -12.37 4.91
N GLU A 271 -33.11 -12.96 6.10
CA GLU A 271 -34.26 -13.04 7.01
C GLU A 271 -34.75 -11.67 7.48
N LEU A 272 -33.91 -10.64 7.40
CA LEU A 272 -34.24 -9.26 7.76
C LEU A 272 -35.05 -8.54 6.67
N ALA A 273 -35.08 -9.07 5.45
CA ALA A 273 -35.76 -8.44 4.33
C ALA A 273 -37.29 -8.55 4.45
N PRO A 274 -38.04 -7.48 4.12
CA PRO A 274 -39.48 -7.58 3.94
C PRO A 274 -39.83 -8.63 2.88
N ALA A 275 -40.91 -9.41 3.12
CA ALA A 275 -41.34 -10.45 2.20
C ALA A 275 -41.59 -9.91 0.76
N GLU A 276 -42.06 -8.68 0.67
CA GLU A 276 -42.38 -7.97 -0.58
C GLU A 276 -41.16 -7.42 -1.33
N LEU A 277 -39.98 -7.35 -0.70
CA LEU A 277 -38.77 -6.78 -1.32
C LEU A 277 -38.29 -7.65 -2.47
N ASP A 278 -38.31 -7.20 -3.73
CA ASP A 278 -37.71 -7.99 -4.82
C ASP A 278 -36.18 -7.84 -4.86
N ALA A 279 -35.43 -8.88 -4.48
CA ALA A 279 -33.97 -8.82 -4.44
C ALA A 279 -33.34 -8.56 -5.81
N TYR A 280 -33.86 -9.23 -6.84
CA TYR A 280 -33.34 -9.09 -8.21
C TYR A 280 -33.61 -7.68 -8.74
N GLY A 281 -34.85 -7.21 -8.63
CA GLY A 281 -35.26 -5.87 -9.04
C GLY A 281 -34.50 -4.75 -8.32
N SER A 282 -34.31 -4.86 -7.00
CA SER A 282 -33.60 -3.84 -6.20
C SER A 282 -32.13 -3.70 -6.60
N VAL A 283 -31.43 -4.82 -6.84
CA VAL A 283 -30.00 -4.78 -7.22
C VAL A 283 -29.79 -4.23 -8.63
N ILE A 284 -30.68 -4.59 -9.56
CA ILE A 284 -30.59 -4.16 -10.96
C ILE A 284 -31.00 -2.70 -11.13
N GLY A 285 -32.05 -2.27 -10.43
CA GLY A 285 -32.67 -0.96 -10.58
C GLY A 285 -33.41 -0.83 -11.91
N ILE A 286 -34.01 0.36 -12.13
CA ILE A 286 -34.77 0.65 -13.36
C ILE A 286 -33.85 0.44 -14.57
N ASP A 287 -34.29 -0.40 -15.52
CA ASP A 287 -33.56 -0.78 -16.73
C ASP A 287 -32.10 -1.25 -16.51
N GLY A 288 -31.77 -1.75 -15.33
CA GLY A 288 -30.41 -2.19 -15.01
C GLY A 288 -29.38 -1.08 -14.81
N ILE A 289 -29.81 0.15 -14.56
CA ILE A 289 -28.92 1.31 -14.46
C ILE A 289 -27.85 1.12 -13.37
N ARG A 290 -28.18 0.55 -12.21
CA ARG A 290 -27.21 0.35 -11.12
C ARG A 290 -26.06 -0.57 -11.56
N VAL A 291 -26.39 -1.77 -12.03
CA VAL A 291 -25.40 -2.76 -12.50
C VAL A 291 -24.63 -2.27 -13.73
N LYS A 292 -25.30 -1.57 -14.66
CA LYS A 292 -24.63 -0.95 -15.81
C LYS A 292 -23.61 0.12 -15.40
N THR A 293 -23.85 0.83 -14.31
CA THR A 293 -22.93 1.86 -13.80
C THR A 293 -21.68 1.20 -13.21
N ILE A 294 -21.85 0.14 -12.42
CA ILE A 294 -20.73 -0.67 -11.89
C ILE A 294 -19.94 -1.33 -13.04
N SER A 295 -20.63 -1.84 -14.06
CA SER A 295 -20.02 -2.40 -15.28
C SER A 295 -19.16 -1.36 -16.01
N LYS A 296 -19.66 -0.12 -16.19
CA LYS A 296 -18.89 0.97 -16.80
C LYS A 296 -17.64 1.33 -15.97
N LYS A 297 -17.76 1.38 -14.64
CA LYS A 297 -16.62 1.62 -13.73
C LYS A 297 -15.56 0.51 -13.83
N ASN A 298 -15.97 -0.71 -14.15
CA ASN A 298 -15.09 -1.86 -14.40
C ASN A 298 -14.78 -2.07 -15.90
N PHE A 299 -14.55 -0.99 -16.65
CA PHE A 299 -14.08 -1.03 -18.04
C PHE A 299 -14.99 -1.82 -19.00
N GLY A 300 -16.30 -1.84 -18.72
CA GLY A 300 -17.28 -2.54 -19.56
C GLY A 300 -17.40 -4.04 -19.29
N GLU A 301 -16.82 -4.55 -18.19
CA GLU A 301 -17.03 -5.91 -17.72
C GLU A 301 -18.52 -6.19 -17.50
N LYS A 302 -19.07 -7.25 -18.11
CA LYS A 302 -20.50 -7.57 -17.99
C LYS A 302 -20.80 -8.18 -16.63
N ILE A 303 -21.69 -7.56 -15.86
CA ILE A 303 -22.07 -8.07 -14.54
C ILE A 303 -23.49 -8.65 -14.64
N ASP A 304 -23.60 -9.97 -14.45
CA ASP A 304 -24.88 -10.68 -14.41
C ASP A 304 -25.24 -10.94 -12.94
N ILE A 305 -26.40 -10.46 -12.51
CA ILE A 305 -26.97 -10.75 -11.19
C ILE A 305 -27.88 -11.97 -11.32
N VAL A 306 -27.77 -12.91 -10.38
CA VAL A 306 -28.47 -14.19 -10.38
C VAL A 306 -29.14 -14.40 -9.03
N GLU A 307 -30.41 -14.76 -9.03
CA GLU A 307 -31.13 -15.15 -7.82
C GLU A 307 -30.69 -16.56 -7.38
N TRP A 308 -30.13 -16.65 -6.18
CA TRP A 308 -29.75 -17.91 -5.56
C TRP A 308 -30.99 -18.68 -5.09
N ASN A 309 -30.92 -20.02 -5.11
CA ASN A 309 -32.00 -20.88 -4.65
C ASN A 309 -31.43 -22.11 -3.95
N ASP A 310 -32.12 -22.60 -2.91
CA ASP A 310 -31.79 -23.86 -2.23
C ASP A 310 -31.91 -25.07 -3.16
N ASP A 311 -32.87 -25.05 -4.08
CA ASP A 311 -32.95 -26.06 -5.13
C ASP A 311 -31.88 -25.78 -6.19
N LEU A 312 -30.87 -26.65 -6.22
CA LEU A 312 -29.75 -26.56 -7.13
C LEU A 312 -30.17 -26.57 -8.60
N LYS A 313 -31.27 -27.24 -8.98
CA LYS A 313 -31.78 -27.20 -10.36
C LYS A 313 -32.25 -25.81 -10.75
N ILE A 314 -32.99 -25.15 -9.84
CA ILE A 314 -33.45 -23.77 -10.02
C ILE A 314 -32.24 -22.83 -10.05
N PHE A 315 -31.26 -23.02 -9.16
CA PHE A 315 -30.08 -22.18 -9.12
C PHE A 315 -29.21 -22.33 -10.37
N ILE A 316 -29.03 -23.54 -10.91
CA ILE A 316 -28.35 -23.80 -12.19
C ILE A 316 -29.06 -23.10 -13.35
N ALA A 317 -30.39 -23.23 -13.43
CA ALA A 317 -31.18 -22.56 -14.45
C ALA A 317 -31.01 -21.02 -14.38
N ASN A 318 -31.08 -20.45 -13.18
CA ASN A 318 -30.86 -19.02 -12.95
C ASN A 318 -29.43 -18.60 -13.35
N ALA A 319 -28.41 -19.39 -13.00
CA ALA A 319 -27.00 -19.07 -13.26
C ALA A 319 -26.66 -19.03 -14.76
N LEU A 320 -27.39 -19.78 -15.59
CA LEU A 320 -27.21 -19.82 -17.05
C LEU A 320 -27.81 -18.61 -17.79
N THR A 321 -28.53 -17.72 -17.09
CA THR A 321 -29.02 -16.43 -17.62
C THR A 321 -27.89 -15.70 -18.36
N PRO A 322 -28.11 -15.21 -19.60
CA PRO A 322 -29.39 -15.03 -20.31
C PRO A 322 -29.91 -16.25 -21.10
N GLY A 323 -29.25 -17.41 -21.03
CA GLY A 323 -29.75 -18.63 -21.68
C GLY A 323 -31.03 -19.13 -21.02
N LYS A 324 -32.10 -19.30 -21.80
CA LYS A 324 -33.37 -19.85 -21.30
C LYS A 324 -33.26 -21.37 -21.17
N VAL A 325 -33.23 -21.86 -19.94
CA VAL A 325 -33.16 -23.29 -19.63
C VAL A 325 -34.57 -23.84 -19.49
N ALA A 326 -34.86 -24.91 -20.23
CA ALA A 326 -36.15 -25.62 -20.19
C ALA A 326 -36.23 -26.54 -18.97
N ASP A 327 -35.17 -27.32 -18.71
CA ASP A 327 -35.05 -28.20 -17.54
C ASP A 327 -33.59 -28.42 -17.13
N VAL A 328 -33.37 -28.87 -15.89
CA VAL A 328 -32.06 -29.31 -15.37
C VAL A 328 -32.18 -30.72 -14.82
N VAL A 329 -31.50 -31.65 -15.47
CA VAL A 329 -31.54 -33.09 -15.17
C VAL A 329 -30.21 -33.53 -14.56
N PRO A 330 -30.20 -34.24 -13.41
CA PRO A 330 -28.95 -34.78 -12.87
C PRO A 330 -28.39 -35.88 -13.79
N SER A 331 -27.08 -35.85 -14.01
CA SER A 331 -26.36 -36.92 -14.70
C SER A 331 -26.13 -38.09 -13.76
N LYS A 332 -26.27 -39.31 -14.29
CA LYS A 332 -25.98 -40.55 -13.54
C LYS A 332 -24.49 -40.92 -13.55
N GLU A 333 -23.69 -40.31 -14.41
CA GLU A 333 -22.30 -40.70 -14.65
C GLU A 333 -21.31 -40.11 -13.65
N LYS A 334 -21.56 -38.88 -13.19
CA LYS A 334 -20.67 -38.14 -12.30
C LYS A 334 -21.47 -37.52 -11.17
N ASN A 335 -20.91 -37.56 -9.96
CA ASN A 335 -21.52 -36.89 -8.83
C ASN A 335 -21.55 -35.37 -9.08
N ASN A 336 -22.65 -34.71 -8.71
CA ASN A 336 -22.83 -33.27 -8.87
C ASN A 336 -22.74 -32.75 -10.33
N ALA A 337 -23.04 -33.62 -11.30
CA ALA A 337 -23.12 -33.27 -12.71
C ALA A 337 -24.58 -33.16 -13.17
N TYR A 338 -24.87 -32.18 -14.02
CA TYR A 338 -26.21 -31.85 -14.49
C TYR A 338 -26.20 -31.51 -15.97
N TYR A 339 -27.24 -31.97 -16.67
CA TYR A 339 -27.57 -31.55 -18.02
C TYR A 339 -28.59 -30.41 -17.95
N ALA A 340 -28.20 -29.24 -18.43
CA ALA A 340 -29.11 -28.13 -18.65
C ALA A 340 -29.69 -28.24 -20.07
N VAL A 341 -30.98 -28.56 -20.15
CA VAL A 341 -31.70 -28.73 -21.41
C VAL A 341 -32.17 -27.37 -21.89
N VAL A 342 -31.77 -27.00 -23.10
CA VAL A 342 -32.04 -25.69 -23.69
C VAL A 342 -32.65 -25.86 -25.08
N SER A 343 -33.61 -25.00 -25.44
CA SER A 343 -34.15 -24.98 -26.80
C SER A 343 -33.11 -24.46 -27.80
N ASN A 344 -33.07 -25.05 -28.99
CA ASN A 344 -32.23 -24.56 -30.09
C ASN A 344 -32.79 -23.28 -30.73
N GLU A 345 -34.03 -22.92 -30.43
CA GLU A 345 -34.68 -21.72 -30.92
C GLU A 345 -34.00 -20.44 -30.39
N ASP A 346 -34.06 -19.37 -31.17
CA ASP A 346 -33.53 -18.04 -30.85
C ASP A 346 -32.05 -17.99 -30.41
N GLY A 347 -31.27 -19.01 -30.79
CA GLY A 347 -29.88 -19.15 -30.38
C GLY A 347 -29.70 -19.28 -28.86
N ASN A 348 -30.71 -19.77 -28.14
CA ASN A 348 -30.67 -19.88 -26.68
C ASN A 348 -29.56 -20.80 -26.19
N ILE A 349 -29.25 -21.88 -26.91
CA ILE A 349 -28.10 -22.74 -26.62
C ILE A 349 -26.78 -21.97 -26.67
N SER A 350 -26.61 -21.10 -27.67
CA SER A 350 -25.41 -20.24 -27.81
C SER A 350 -25.33 -19.20 -26.69
N LYS A 351 -26.46 -18.64 -26.25
CA LYS A 351 -26.51 -17.73 -25.09
C LYS A 351 -26.15 -18.45 -23.78
N ALA A 352 -26.65 -19.67 -23.59
CA ALA A 352 -26.39 -20.49 -22.41
C ALA A 352 -24.91 -20.91 -22.31
N ILE A 353 -24.30 -21.33 -23.43
CA ILE A 353 -22.87 -21.68 -23.50
C ILE A 353 -22.01 -20.41 -23.39
N GLY A 354 -22.34 -19.38 -24.17
CA GLY A 354 -21.54 -18.16 -24.33
C GLY A 354 -20.39 -18.31 -25.33
N GLN A 355 -19.79 -17.18 -25.74
CA GLN A 355 -18.84 -17.11 -26.86
C GLN A 355 -17.67 -18.12 -26.81
N LYS A 356 -17.10 -18.37 -25.62
CA LYS A 356 -16.02 -19.33 -25.38
C LYS A 356 -16.40 -20.39 -24.34
N GLY A 357 -17.69 -20.63 -24.14
CA GLY A 357 -18.16 -21.41 -22.98
C GLY A 357 -18.13 -20.62 -21.65
N ASP A 358 -17.73 -19.35 -21.67
CA ASP A 358 -17.55 -18.54 -20.46
C ASP A 358 -18.81 -18.45 -19.59
N ASN A 359 -20.00 -18.46 -20.19
CA ASN A 359 -21.24 -18.37 -19.42
C ASN A 359 -21.50 -19.66 -18.65
N ALA A 360 -21.35 -20.81 -19.30
CA ALA A 360 -21.48 -22.13 -18.68
C ALA A 360 -20.38 -22.39 -17.63
N VAL A 361 -19.13 -22.00 -17.90
CA VAL A 361 -18.01 -22.13 -16.94
C VAL A 361 -18.25 -21.28 -15.70
N LEU A 362 -18.65 -20.02 -15.86
CA LEU A 362 -18.97 -19.16 -14.72
C LEU A 362 -20.21 -19.69 -13.97
N ALA A 363 -21.24 -20.17 -14.66
CA ALA A 363 -22.40 -20.78 -13.98
C ALA A 363 -22.00 -22.02 -13.16
N SER A 364 -21.11 -22.85 -13.71
CA SER A 364 -20.57 -24.04 -13.03
C SER A 364 -19.76 -23.66 -11.80
N GLN A 365 -18.88 -22.65 -11.90
CA GLN A 365 -18.13 -22.14 -10.74
C GLN A 365 -19.05 -21.51 -9.68
N LEU A 366 -20.09 -20.79 -10.10
CA LEU A 366 -21.02 -20.09 -9.19
C LEU A 366 -21.83 -21.09 -8.37
N THR A 367 -22.34 -22.13 -9.02
CA THR A 367 -23.17 -23.19 -8.43
C THR A 367 -22.36 -24.32 -7.79
N LYS A 368 -21.05 -24.37 -8.08
CA LYS A 368 -20.15 -25.49 -7.75
C LYS A 368 -20.60 -26.83 -8.33
N ALA A 369 -21.42 -26.82 -9.39
CA ALA A 369 -21.92 -28.01 -10.08
C ALA A 369 -21.29 -28.14 -11.47
N LEU A 370 -21.09 -29.38 -11.96
CA LEU A 370 -20.64 -29.62 -13.33
C LEU A 370 -21.85 -29.51 -14.26
N ILE A 371 -21.88 -28.49 -15.11
CA ILE A 371 -23.03 -28.20 -15.97
C ILE A 371 -22.63 -28.50 -17.41
N ASP A 372 -23.41 -29.35 -18.08
CA ASP A 372 -23.33 -29.56 -19.53
C ASP A 372 -24.61 -29.03 -20.18
N VAL A 373 -24.47 -28.19 -21.20
CA VAL A 373 -25.61 -27.54 -21.87
C VAL A 373 -25.93 -28.33 -23.13
N ILE A 374 -27.12 -28.93 -23.17
CA ILE A 374 -27.57 -29.79 -24.27
C ILE A 374 -28.87 -29.29 -24.89
N SER A 375 -29.09 -29.61 -26.17
CA SER A 375 -30.36 -29.32 -26.83
C SER A 375 -31.45 -30.28 -26.38
N ILE A 376 -32.71 -29.89 -26.56
CA ILE A 376 -33.89 -30.75 -26.37
C ILE A 376 -33.77 -32.05 -27.19
N GLU A 377 -33.37 -31.94 -28.47
CA GLU A 377 -33.14 -33.08 -29.36
C GLU A 377 -32.09 -34.02 -28.78
N LYS A 378 -30.99 -33.47 -28.25
CA LYS A 378 -29.93 -34.27 -27.66
C LYS A 378 -30.36 -34.96 -26.36
N ALA A 379 -31.17 -34.28 -25.56
CA ALA A 379 -31.75 -34.88 -24.35
C ALA A 379 -32.67 -36.07 -24.69
N GLN A 380 -33.44 -35.98 -25.79
CA GLN A 380 -34.26 -37.08 -26.29
C GLN A 380 -33.42 -38.26 -26.80
N GLU A 381 -32.34 -38.00 -27.56
CA GLU A 381 -31.39 -39.04 -27.99
C GLU A 381 -30.78 -39.79 -26.81
N LEU A 382 -30.43 -39.06 -25.75
CA LEU A 382 -29.88 -39.61 -24.51
C LEU A 382 -30.94 -40.26 -23.60
N LYS A 383 -32.22 -40.25 -24.02
CA LYS A 383 -33.37 -40.79 -23.26
C LYS A 383 -33.45 -40.23 -21.83
N LEU A 384 -33.14 -38.95 -21.67
CA LEU A 384 -33.29 -38.26 -20.40
C LEU A 384 -34.77 -37.94 -20.16
N GLU A 385 -35.23 -38.11 -18.93
CA GLU A 385 -36.55 -37.63 -18.51
C GLU A 385 -36.44 -36.15 -18.14
N PHE A 386 -37.08 -35.28 -18.93
CA PHE A 386 -37.09 -33.83 -18.71
C PHE A 386 -38.46 -33.22 -18.98
N ASN A 387 -38.75 -32.10 -18.34
CA ASN A 387 -39.99 -31.33 -18.51
C ASN A 387 -39.69 -29.98 -19.17
N ILE A 388 -40.20 -29.78 -20.39
CA ILE A 388 -39.96 -28.57 -21.21
C ILE A 388 -40.41 -27.28 -20.48
N ASN A 389 -41.42 -27.37 -19.61
CA ASN A 389 -42.00 -26.23 -18.92
C ASN A 389 -41.59 -26.17 -17.43
N ALA A 390 -40.49 -26.82 -17.04
CA ALA A 390 -40.10 -26.93 -15.63
C ALA A 390 -39.90 -25.55 -14.98
N PHE A 391 -39.40 -24.55 -15.74
CA PHE A 391 -39.09 -23.21 -15.22
C PHE A 391 -40.00 -22.08 -15.75
N GLU A 392 -40.85 -22.32 -16.76
CA GLU A 392 -41.73 -21.28 -17.35
C GLU A 392 -42.87 -20.83 -16.43
N THR A 393 -43.26 -21.67 -15.45
CA THR A 393 -44.37 -21.36 -14.52
C THR A 393 -44.09 -20.19 -13.59
N LYS A 394 -42.83 -19.81 -13.34
CA LYS A 394 -42.48 -18.64 -12.51
C LYS A 394 -42.56 -17.30 -13.25
N GLU A 395 -42.33 -17.24 -14.57
CA GLU A 395 -42.46 -15.99 -15.34
C GLU A 395 -43.93 -15.55 -15.47
N MET A 396 -44.87 -16.50 -15.54
CA MET A 396 -46.31 -16.19 -15.57
C MET A 396 -46.84 -15.68 -14.22
N ALA A 397 -46.22 -16.05 -13.09
CA ALA A 397 -46.59 -15.57 -11.76
C ALA A 397 -46.11 -14.14 -11.49
N LYS A 398 -44.94 -13.73 -12.02
CA LYS A 398 -44.39 -12.37 -11.86
C LYS A 398 -45.00 -11.32 -12.82
N SER A 399 -45.57 -11.74 -13.94
CA SER A 399 -46.10 -10.84 -14.99
C SER A 399 -47.56 -10.37 -14.79
N ASN A 400 -48.26 -10.84 -13.76
CA ASN A 400 -49.64 -10.42 -13.47
C ASN A 400 -49.77 -9.09 -12.70
N VAL A 401 -48.69 -8.30 -12.57
CA VAL A 401 -48.77 -6.93 -12.02
C VAL A 401 -48.69 -5.90 -13.14
N LYS A 402 -49.88 -5.44 -13.56
CA LYS A 402 -50.19 -4.20 -14.30
C LYS A 402 -49.44 -3.94 -15.61
N VAL A 403 -49.99 -4.45 -16.71
CA VAL A 403 -49.88 -3.81 -18.03
C VAL A 403 -50.98 -2.75 -18.13
N SER A 404 -50.61 -1.47 -18.13
CA SER A 404 -51.47 -0.42 -18.65
C SER A 404 -50.70 0.51 -19.58
N ARG A 405 -51.13 0.47 -20.85
CA ARG A 405 -51.04 1.48 -21.92
C ARG A 405 -49.70 1.62 -22.65
N GLU A 406 -49.70 1.01 -23.84
CA GLU A 406 -48.89 1.37 -24.99
C GLU A 406 -49.01 2.87 -25.34
N ASN A 407 -47.89 3.49 -25.72
CA ASN A 407 -47.87 4.62 -26.64
C ASN A 407 -46.72 4.42 -27.63
N LYS A 408 -47.09 4.23 -28.91
CA LYS A 408 -46.18 4.10 -30.05
C LYS A 408 -45.51 5.44 -30.37
N VAL A 409 -44.17 5.47 -30.37
CA VAL A 409 -43.39 6.55 -31.00
C VAL A 409 -42.58 5.96 -32.13
N LYS A 410 -42.77 6.48 -33.35
CA LYS A 410 -42.02 6.12 -34.57
C LYS A 410 -40.67 6.85 -34.59
N THR A 411 -39.58 6.15 -34.86
CA THR A 411 -38.28 6.76 -35.21
C THR A 411 -37.79 6.25 -36.58
N LYS A 412 -37.25 7.17 -37.39
CA LYS A 412 -36.64 6.91 -38.71
C LYS A 412 -35.14 6.57 -38.55
N PRO A 413 -34.53 5.79 -39.47
CA PRO A 413 -33.13 5.38 -39.37
C PRO A 413 -32.18 6.47 -39.86
N ARG A 414 -31.02 6.60 -39.21
CA ARG A 414 -29.90 7.45 -39.64
C ARG A 414 -28.74 6.56 -40.04
N THR A 415 -28.21 6.79 -41.24
CA THR A 415 -27.10 6.07 -41.87
C THR A 415 -25.75 6.61 -41.37
N SER A 416 -24.77 5.73 -41.11
CA SER A 416 -23.37 6.10 -40.86
C SER A 416 -22.51 5.68 -42.04
N LYS A 417 -21.76 6.63 -42.63
CA LYS A 417 -20.62 6.35 -43.52
C LYS A 417 -19.35 6.19 -42.70
N SER A 418 -18.61 5.12 -42.95
CA SER A 418 -17.23 4.90 -42.54
C SER A 418 -16.27 5.59 -43.51
N GLN A 419 -15.20 6.22 -43.00
CA GLN A 419 -14.01 6.45 -43.79
C GLN A 419 -12.75 6.32 -42.91
N SER A 420 -11.85 5.50 -43.43
CA SER A 420 -10.56 5.06 -42.91
C SER A 420 -9.54 6.20 -42.85
N ILE A 421 -8.83 6.30 -41.71
CA ILE A 421 -7.74 7.25 -41.44
C ILE A 421 -6.44 6.45 -41.25
N PHE A 422 -6.03 5.71 -42.28
CA PHE A 422 -4.70 5.09 -42.30
C PHE A 422 -4.19 5.14 -43.72
N ASP A 423 -3.72 6.32 -44.12
CA ASP A 423 -2.77 6.51 -45.19
C ASP A 423 -1.88 7.69 -44.76
N ASN A 424 -0.56 7.46 -44.74
CA ASN A 424 0.54 8.37 -44.40
C ASN A 424 1.18 8.23 -43.02
N LEU A 425 1.93 7.15 -42.82
CA LEU A 425 3.18 7.21 -42.07
C LEU A 425 4.21 6.28 -42.73
N ASN A 426 5.17 6.87 -43.45
CA ASN A 426 6.38 6.20 -43.91
C ASN A 426 7.42 6.26 -42.77
N PHE A 427 7.85 5.11 -42.25
CA PHE A 427 8.99 5.02 -41.34
C PHE A 427 10.10 4.20 -42.00
N THR A 428 11.26 4.83 -42.18
CA THR A 428 12.49 4.24 -42.73
C THR A 428 13.30 3.56 -41.62
N MET A 429 13.87 2.39 -41.92
CA MET A 429 14.51 1.47 -40.96
C MET A 429 16.00 1.74 -40.72
N ASP A 430 16.50 2.92 -41.08
CA ASP A 430 17.93 3.26 -40.98
C ASP A 430 18.26 4.15 -39.76
N SER A 431 17.26 4.53 -38.94
CA SER A 431 17.46 5.26 -37.68
C SER A 431 17.48 4.36 -36.44
N PHE A 432 17.33 3.04 -36.61
CA PHE A 432 17.24 2.09 -35.50
C PHE A 432 18.61 1.55 -35.09
N ASP A 433 19.56 1.41 -36.04
CA ASP A 433 20.89 0.87 -35.75
C ASP A 433 21.77 1.87 -34.98
N SER A 434 21.62 3.18 -35.22
CA SER A 434 22.32 4.22 -34.44
C SER A 434 21.84 4.30 -32.99
N ASP A 435 20.57 4.01 -32.75
CA ASP A 435 19.95 4.05 -31.42
C ASP A 435 20.27 2.78 -30.62
N ILE A 436 20.47 1.64 -31.30
CA ILE A 436 20.92 0.38 -30.67
C ILE A 436 22.38 0.45 -30.22
N GLU A 437 23.28 1.03 -31.03
CA GLU A 437 24.68 1.20 -30.64
C GLU A 437 24.83 2.22 -29.49
N ALA A 438 24.01 3.28 -29.47
CA ALA A 438 23.95 4.22 -28.36
C ALA A 438 23.43 3.56 -27.06
N PHE A 439 22.47 2.63 -27.18
CA PHE A 439 21.91 1.88 -26.05
C PHE A 439 22.88 0.83 -25.47
N GLU A 440 23.66 0.14 -26.30
CA GLU A 440 24.67 -0.81 -25.82
C GLU A 440 25.84 -0.14 -25.08
N LEU A 441 26.17 1.10 -25.45
CA LEU A 441 27.15 1.92 -24.72
C LEU A 441 26.59 2.37 -23.36
N GLU A 442 25.31 2.78 -23.32
CA GLU A 442 24.62 3.20 -22.10
C GLU A 442 24.42 2.02 -21.13
N GLU A 443 24.21 0.80 -21.63
CA GLU A 443 24.05 -0.40 -20.80
C GLU A 443 25.38 -0.85 -20.16
N LYS A 444 26.52 -0.67 -20.86
CA LYS A 444 27.86 -0.90 -20.30
C LYS A 444 28.23 0.11 -19.21
N GLU A 445 27.92 1.40 -19.41
CA GLU A 445 28.15 2.42 -18.38
C GLU A 445 27.22 2.24 -17.15
N ARG A 446 26.01 1.70 -17.33
CA ARG A 446 25.09 1.37 -16.22
C ARG A 446 25.50 0.13 -15.43
N PHE A 447 26.19 -0.83 -16.06
CA PHE A 447 26.68 -2.04 -15.38
C PHE A 447 27.94 -1.79 -14.53
N GLU A 448 28.80 -0.84 -14.92
CA GLU A 448 29.97 -0.45 -14.10
C GLU A 448 29.62 0.50 -12.94
N ASN A 449 28.49 1.22 -13.02
CA ASN A 449 28.08 2.20 -12.00
C ASN A 449 27.05 1.71 -10.96
N GLN A 450 26.58 0.46 -11.02
CA GLN A 450 25.79 -0.13 -9.92
C GLN A 450 26.69 -0.75 -8.85
N ARG A 451 27.51 0.09 -8.21
CA ARG A 451 27.93 -0.19 -6.84
C ARG A 451 26.71 -0.04 -5.93
N PHE A 452 26.26 -1.16 -5.38
CA PHE A 452 25.27 -1.24 -4.31
C PHE A 452 25.87 -0.78 -2.95
N ASP A 453 26.54 0.38 -2.93
CA ASP A 453 27.17 0.95 -1.73
C ASP A 453 26.48 2.23 -1.20
N ASP A 454 25.55 2.84 -1.93
CA ASP A 454 25.00 4.15 -1.55
C ASP A 454 23.70 4.04 -0.73
N PHE A 455 23.86 3.66 0.53
CA PHE A 455 23.18 4.34 1.64
C PHE A 455 24.20 4.42 2.77
N ASP A 456 25.11 5.39 2.60
CA ASP A 456 26.27 5.53 3.43
C ASP A 456 25.89 6.18 4.77
N PHE A 457 25.80 5.34 5.81
CA PHE A 457 25.68 5.78 7.20
C PHE A 457 26.83 6.72 7.58
N GLU A 458 28.00 6.64 6.93
CA GLU A 458 29.07 7.61 7.11
C GLU A 458 28.75 8.98 6.52
N GLU A 459 27.93 9.06 5.46
CA GLU A 459 27.50 10.32 4.86
C GLU A 459 26.44 11.00 5.74
N LEU A 460 25.47 10.25 6.28
CA LEU A 460 24.52 10.78 7.29
C LEU A 460 25.23 11.18 8.59
N TYR A 461 26.24 10.43 9.01
CA TYR A 461 27.07 10.74 10.18
C TYR A 461 27.99 11.95 9.95
N LYS A 462 28.60 12.08 8.76
CA LYS A 462 29.43 13.23 8.36
C LYS A 462 28.63 14.49 8.13
N HIS A 463 27.49 14.41 7.46
CA HIS A 463 26.62 15.56 7.20
C HIS A 463 26.10 16.18 8.52
N HIS A 464 25.98 15.36 9.58
CA HIS A 464 25.66 15.84 10.92
C HIS A 464 26.87 16.43 11.68
N LEU A 465 28.10 15.96 11.40
CA LEU A 465 29.35 16.55 11.92
C LEU A 465 29.67 17.89 11.26
N ASP A 466 29.38 18.06 9.97
CA ASP A 466 29.64 19.29 9.21
C ASP A 466 28.61 20.40 9.49
N ASN A 467 27.33 20.07 9.71
CA ASN A 467 26.34 21.05 10.22
C ASN A 467 26.74 21.62 11.60
N LYS A 468 27.48 20.84 12.40
CA LYS A 468 28.03 21.28 13.68
C LYS A 468 29.21 22.25 13.55
N LYS A 469 29.85 22.38 12.37
CA LYS A 469 30.93 23.35 12.10
C LYS A 469 30.37 24.71 11.72
N GLU A 470 29.24 24.75 11.00
CA GLU A 470 28.54 26.00 10.67
C GLU A 470 27.92 26.63 11.93
N GLU A 471 27.29 25.85 12.82
CA GLU A 471 26.75 26.39 14.09
C GLU A 471 27.84 26.97 15.02
N THR A 472 29.06 26.41 15.02
CA THR A 472 30.13 26.90 15.91
C THR A 472 30.85 28.15 15.37
N GLN A 473 30.79 28.42 14.06
CA GLN A 473 31.28 29.69 13.48
C GLN A 473 30.25 30.82 13.57
N VAL A 474 28.97 30.47 13.66
CA VAL A 474 27.88 31.44 13.80
C VAL A 474 27.76 31.95 15.24
N ASP A 475 27.99 31.09 16.24
CA ASP A 475 27.85 31.47 17.66
C ASP A 475 28.98 32.38 18.19
N GLU A 476 30.24 32.25 17.72
CA GLU A 476 31.34 33.14 18.14
C GLU A 476 31.32 34.53 17.46
N VAL A 477 30.61 34.68 16.33
CA VAL A 477 30.45 35.99 15.65
C VAL A 477 29.19 36.72 16.13
N GLN A 478 28.16 36.00 16.56
CA GLN A 478 26.87 36.59 16.95
C GLN A 478 26.81 37.22 18.35
N GLU A 479 27.67 36.84 19.31
CA GLU A 479 27.61 37.45 20.65
C GLU A 479 28.13 38.89 20.72
N THR A 480 28.95 39.34 19.75
CA THR A 480 29.48 40.72 19.74
C THR A 480 28.71 41.71 18.87
N GLU A 481 27.91 41.28 17.90
CA GLU A 481 27.18 42.20 16.99
C GLU A 481 25.66 42.34 17.27
N VAL A 482 25.04 41.40 17.99
CA VAL A 482 23.56 41.37 18.14
C VAL A 482 23.00 42.42 19.12
N LYS A 483 23.82 43.13 19.90
CA LYS A 483 23.34 44.15 20.85
C LYS A 483 23.11 45.56 20.28
N LYS A 484 23.34 45.82 18.99
CA LYS A 484 23.13 47.19 18.44
C LYS A 484 22.27 47.35 17.18
N GLU A 485 21.93 46.31 16.40
CA GLU A 485 21.22 46.53 15.12
C GLU A 485 19.74 46.06 15.03
N ASN A 486 19.24 45.22 15.94
CA ASN A 486 17.91 44.60 15.75
C ASN A 486 16.71 45.34 16.36
N LYS A 487 16.81 46.66 16.62
CA LYS A 487 15.65 47.47 17.06
C LYS A 487 15.07 48.43 16.01
N ALA A 488 15.70 48.59 14.84
CA ALA A 488 15.29 49.61 13.87
C ALA A 488 14.71 49.07 12.54
N LYS A 489 15.04 47.84 12.11
CA LYS A 489 14.69 47.36 10.76
C LYS A 489 13.35 46.61 10.63
N ASN A 490 12.76 46.13 11.72
CA ASN A 490 11.50 45.36 11.65
C ASN A 490 10.22 46.21 11.67
N ASN A 491 10.28 47.49 12.05
CA ASN A 491 9.08 48.35 12.08
C ASN A 491 8.79 49.08 10.76
N GLU A 492 9.79 49.33 9.91
CA GLU A 492 9.56 50.08 8.65
C GLU A 492 8.91 49.26 7.54
N ASN A 493 9.13 47.94 7.49
CA ASN A 493 8.57 47.08 6.45
C ASN A 493 7.09 46.75 6.70
N SER A 494 6.70 46.50 7.95
CA SER A 494 5.31 46.21 8.33
C SER A 494 4.38 47.42 8.12
N LEU A 495 4.86 48.64 8.37
CA LEU A 495 4.10 49.88 8.14
C LEU A 495 3.90 50.21 6.66
N LYS A 496 4.81 49.79 5.77
CA LYS A 496 4.68 49.98 4.32
C LYS A 496 3.67 49.02 3.72
N GLU A 497 3.72 47.74 4.10
CA GLU A 497 2.76 46.72 3.67
C GLU A 497 1.33 47.03 4.12
N TYR A 498 1.15 47.55 5.34
CA TYR A 498 -0.16 47.98 5.84
C TYR A 498 -0.74 49.18 5.05
N LYS A 499 0.11 50.17 4.70
CA LYS A 499 -0.32 51.33 3.91
C LYS A 499 -0.68 50.98 2.48
N GLU A 500 -0.01 50.02 1.87
CA GLU A 500 -0.35 49.50 0.55
C GLU A 500 -1.67 48.71 0.56
N ALA A 501 -1.89 47.88 1.59
CA ALA A 501 -3.16 47.18 1.77
C ALA A 501 -4.35 48.13 1.99
N LYS A 502 -4.19 49.19 2.81
CA LYS A 502 -5.24 50.20 3.05
C LYS A 502 -5.61 50.98 1.77
N LYS A 503 -4.67 51.13 0.83
CA LYS A 503 -4.90 51.78 -0.47
C LYS A 503 -5.69 50.88 -1.44
N LEU A 504 -5.35 49.59 -1.48
CA LEU A 504 -6.04 48.58 -2.31
C LEU A 504 -7.50 48.36 -1.89
N VAL A 505 -7.79 48.41 -0.59
CA VAL A 505 -9.16 48.27 -0.06
C VAL A 505 -10.02 49.49 -0.39
N LYS A 506 -9.44 50.69 -0.42
CA LYS A 506 -10.17 51.94 -0.70
C LYS A 506 -10.54 52.10 -2.18
N ASP A 507 -9.76 51.50 -3.07
CA ASP A 507 -9.98 51.54 -4.52
C ASP A 507 -10.80 50.35 -5.05
N PHE A 508 -11.31 49.47 -4.17
CA PHE A 508 -12.12 48.31 -4.56
C PHE A 508 -13.53 48.75 -4.98
N LYS A 509 -13.80 48.76 -6.29
CA LYS A 509 -15.15 48.89 -6.85
C LYS A 509 -15.66 47.51 -7.29
N VAL A 510 -16.87 47.16 -6.86
CA VAL A 510 -17.54 45.92 -7.24
C VAL A 510 -18.01 46.00 -8.69
N ASP A 511 -17.64 45.02 -9.51
CA ASP A 511 -18.09 44.91 -10.90
C ASP A 511 -19.61 44.64 -10.99
N ASN A 512 -20.28 45.29 -11.94
CA ASN A 512 -21.74 45.23 -12.12
C ASN A 512 -22.29 43.84 -12.49
N ASP A 513 -21.44 42.85 -12.75
CA ASP A 513 -21.85 41.49 -13.11
C ASP A 513 -22.27 40.65 -11.88
N LEU A 514 -21.99 41.13 -10.65
CA LEU A 514 -22.34 40.44 -9.40
C LEU A 514 -23.67 40.89 -8.77
N ILE A 515 -24.31 41.94 -9.30
CA ILE A 515 -25.53 42.51 -8.71
C ILE A 515 -26.78 41.63 -8.96
N ASN A 516 -26.76 40.75 -9.97
CA ASN A 516 -27.86 39.84 -10.28
C ASN A 516 -27.92 38.56 -9.40
N PHE A 517 -26.96 38.37 -8.49
CA PHE A 517 -26.95 37.25 -7.54
C PHE A 517 -27.25 37.67 -6.09
N GLY A 518 -28.03 38.74 -5.89
CA GLY A 518 -28.77 38.96 -4.65
C GLY A 518 -27.95 39.19 -3.39
N ASN A 519 -26.69 39.63 -3.50
CA ASN A 519 -25.84 39.97 -2.36
C ASN A 519 -25.49 41.46 -2.38
N ASN A 520 -26.30 42.30 -1.72
CA ASN A 520 -25.89 43.63 -1.31
C ASN A 520 -25.05 43.49 -0.03
N LEU A 521 -23.73 43.44 -0.17
CA LEU A 521 -22.80 43.58 0.95
C LEU A 521 -22.38 45.05 1.06
N ASP A 522 -23.16 45.86 1.78
CA ASP A 522 -22.71 47.17 2.24
C ASP A 522 -21.76 46.93 3.43
N LEU A 523 -20.46 46.92 3.16
CA LEU A 523 -19.42 46.86 4.18
C LEU A 523 -19.17 48.27 4.73
N ASP A 524 -19.62 48.55 5.95
CA ASP A 524 -19.30 49.77 6.69
C ASP A 524 -17.90 49.65 7.32
N LEU A 525 -16.96 50.47 6.86
CA LEU A 525 -15.54 50.46 7.25
C LEU A 525 -15.18 51.62 8.20
N SER A 526 -16.17 52.19 8.90
CA SER A 526 -15.97 53.29 9.83
C SER A 526 -15.37 52.89 11.19
N GLU A 527 -15.15 51.60 11.47
CA GLU A 527 -14.55 51.11 12.73
C GLU A 527 -13.01 51.01 12.71
N PHE A 528 -12.34 51.39 11.63
CA PHE A 528 -10.87 51.38 11.51
C PHE A 528 -10.26 52.78 11.70
N ASP A 529 -10.58 53.45 12.81
CA ASP A 529 -9.89 54.67 13.23
C ASP A 529 -8.92 54.41 14.39
N ASP A 530 -7.65 54.55 14.02
CA ASP A 530 -6.39 54.81 14.71
C ASP A 530 -6.47 55.29 16.18
N GLU A 531 -6.43 54.38 17.16
CA GLU A 531 -5.85 54.62 18.50
C GLU A 531 -5.61 53.26 19.19
N GLU A 532 -4.44 53.09 19.83
CA GLU A 532 -3.97 51.90 20.58
C GLU A 532 -3.09 50.85 19.88
N TRP A 533 -2.05 51.23 19.13
CA TRP A 533 -0.86 50.35 18.99
C TRP A 533 0.42 51.19 18.85
N ASP A 534 0.94 51.69 19.99
CA ASP A 534 2.30 52.24 20.13
C ASP A 534 3.31 51.15 20.51
#